data_AF-A0A9P1D5A1-F1
#
_entry.id   AF-A0A9P1D5A1-F1
#
_cell.length_a   1.000
_cell.length_b   1.000
_cell.length_c   1.000
_cell.angle_alpha   90.00
_cell.angle_beta   90.00
_cell.angle_gamma   90.00
#
_symmetry.space_group_name_H-M   'P 1'
#
loop_
_entity.id
_entity.type
_entity.pdbx_description
1 polymer ?
#
loop_
_entity_poly.entity_id
_entity_poly.type
_entity_poly.pdbx_seq_one_letter_code
_entity_poly.pdbx_strand_id
1 'polypeptide(L)'
;MQPQIVREASGSGCSPGNDILLEETSELPKSIGRRYGLVDFMSNLDVSHVGVARAIPTYAALQGIGSAFRNQETELLYRMSVRTDEFDEFWSHSWQLSPWPKIICLLFLKNGLAAGLTSNVAALTGCILSYFGVLPVVFGDSTAMPCYLWSQLGGILCFFPVLLLWRRHDRIFLDAGCINQSTPKAKTEGIRSMGGLLRMSRRMLVLWDVTYVERLWCMFELAAFMKSRSQPNTDDVVIRPTLLGSCALTIFVSFYVLMLVLSVLTFFNVKGIEVVLACSCCSMLVMYCTAAVYRGYFHSVQLLHEQLANFRLADSKCYCCSSGHVSSSGRPIMCDREIVTQCVGKWFGDEEQFEAAAHTWVSKAFSEQLGMHMFPLWLLLVVSSPFLWVSWDMAVSHHAIGDREDANFWFIASVGYWLGAVPTCLAWAFYATQHGLMTTLFGLGISSA
;
A
#
# COMPACT_ATOMS: atom_id res chain seq x y z
N MET A 1 -36.21 -31.31 -3.89
CA MET A 1 -35.25 -32.43 -3.80
C MET A 1 -34.42 -32.49 -5.07
N GLN A 2 -33.29 -31.80 -5.06
CA GLN A 2 -32.10 -31.98 -5.91
C GLN A 2 -30.96 -31.22 -5.22
N PRO A 3 -29.72 -31.72 -5.24
CA PRO A 3 -28.76 -31.49 -4.16
C PRO A 3 -27.84 -30.29 -4.41
N GLN A 4 -27.56 -29.55 -3.34
CA GLN A 4 -26.49 -28.57 -3.30
C GLN A 4 -25.14 -29.28 -3.37
N ILE A 5 -24.38 -28.97 -4.41
CA ILE A 5 -22.97 -29.34 -4.56
C ILE A 5 -22.17 -28.37 -3.69
N VAL A 6 -21.80 -28.83 -2.49
CA VAL A 6 -20.78 -28.20 -1.66
C VAL A 6 -19.44 -28.41 -2.37
N ARG A 7 -18.88 -27.35 -2.95
CA ARG A 7 -17.48 -27.34 -3.36
C ARG A 7 -16.62 -27.09 -2.12
N GLU A 8 -15.96 -28.15 -1.68
CA GLU A 8 -14.82 -28.09 -0.77
C GLU A 8 -13.76 -27.15 -1.36
N ALA A 9 -13.57 -26.00 -0.71
CA ALA A 9 -12.38 -25.20 -0.91
C ALA A 9 -11.23 -25.91 -0.18
N SER A 10 -10.37 -26.54 -0.97
CA SER A 10 -9.12 -27.15 -0.56
C SER A 10 -8.26 -26.15 0.22
N GLY A 11 -7.73 -26.64 1.35
CA GLY A 11 -6.99 -25.87 2.32
C GLY A 11 -5.81 -25.11 1.74
N SER A 12 -5.84 -23.79 1.90
CA SER A 12 -4.64 -22.98 2.04
C SER A 12 -4.40 -22.83 3.54
N GLY A 13 -3.25 -23.31 4.00
CA GLY A 13 -2.88 -23.31 5.42
C GLY A 13 -2.74 -21.88 5.94
N CYS A 14 -3.78 -21.39 6.63
CA CYS A 14 -3.60 -20.41 7.69
C CYS A 14 -2.86 -21.11 8.84
N SER A 15 -1.53 -21.05 8.83
CA SER A 15 -0.72 -21.46 9.98
C SER A 15 -0.78 -20.40 11.09
N PRO A 16 -0.79 -20.82 12.37
CA PRO A 16 -0.85 -19.93 13.53
C PRO A 16 0.52 -19.28 13.75
N GLY A 17 0.75 -18.15 13.09
CA GLY A 17 2.06 -17.52 13.03
C GLY A 17 1.99 -16.01 13.21
N ASN A 18 1.42 -15.56 14.33
CA ASN A 18 1.74 -14.27 14.99
C ASN A 18 1.00 -14.05 16.31
N ASP A 19 0.53 -15.12 16.95
CA ASP A 19 -0.23 -14.99 18.18
C ASP A 19 0.71 -14.69 19.36
N ILE A 20 0.35 -13.63 20.07
CA ILE A 20 1.07 -13.03 21.19
C ILE A 20 0.74 -13.88 22.42
N LEU A 21 1.64 -14.79 22.79
CA LEU A 21 1.45 -15.68 23.94
C LEU A 21 2.36 -15.25 25.06
N LEU A 22 1.81 -14.52 26.03
CA LEU A 22 2.42 -14.38 27.35
C LEU A 22 2.07 -15.62 28.17
N GLU A 23 2.90 -16.65 28.09
CA GLU A 23 2.72 -17.89 28.86
C GLU A 23 2.81 -17.64 30.37
N GLU A 24 1.86 -18.22 31.11
CA GLU A 24 1.80 -18.10 32.57
C GLU A 24 2.39 -19.35 33.25
N THR A 25 3.27 -19.14 34.22
CA THR A 25 3.76 -20.19 35.13
C THR A 25 2.80 -20.32 36.31
N SER A 26 2.39 -21.56 36.62
CA SER A 26 1.25 -21.99 37.44
C SER A 26 1.24 -21.61 38.95
N GLU A 27 1.14 -20.32 39.31
CA GLU A 27 0.85 -19.89 40.71
C GLU A 27 -0.13 -18.69 40.77
N LEU A 28 -1.41 -18.96 41.10
CA LEU A 28 -2.55 -18.02 41.04
C LEU A 28 -2.48 -16.71 41.86
N PRO A 29 -1.78 -16.59 43.00
CA PRO A 29 -1.70 -15.32 43.73
C PRO A 29 -0.68 -14.33 43.12
N LYS A 30 0.30 -14.83 42.37
CA LYS A 30 1.36 -14.02 41.74
C LYS A 30 0.93 -13.43 40.39
N SER A 31 -0.12 -13.97 39.76
CA SER A 31 -0.62 -13.54 38.45
C SER A 31 -1.25 -12.14 38.48
N ILE A 32 -2.03 -11.83 39.51
CA ILE A 32 -2.71 -10.54 39.65
C ILE A 32 -1.69 -9.39 39.77
N GLY A 33 -0.72 -9.49 40.68
CA GLY A 33 0.33 -8.48 40.85
C GLY A 33 1.23 -8.34 39.61
N ARG A 34 1.52 -9.45 38.91
CA ARG A 34 2.27 -9.44 37.65
C ARG A 34 1.50 -8.75 36.52
N ARG A 35 0.17 -8.88 36.50
CA ARG A 35 -0.71 -8.20 35.54
C ARG A 35 -0.75 -6.69 35.77
N TYR A 36 -0.93 -6.25 37.02
CA TYR A 36 -0.90 -4.82 37.33
C TYR A 36 0.43 -4.17 36.94
N GLY A 37 1.56 -4.80 37.29
CA GLY A 37 2.89 -4.30 36.89
C GLY A 37 3.10 -4.27 35.36
N LEU A 38 2.53 -5.22 34.62
CA LEU A 38 2.57 -5.22 33.15
C LEU A 38 1.76 -4.07 32.55
N VAL A 39 0.53 -3.87 33.04
CA VAL A 39 -0.34 -2.78 32.58
C VAL A 39 0.29 -1.43 32.92
N ASP A 40 0.82 -1.25 34.15
CA ASP A 40 1.57 -0.05 34.53
C ASP A 40 2.72 0.22 33.56
N PHE A 41 3.55 -0.79 33.30
CA PHE A 41 4.68 -0.67 32.38
C PHE A 41 4.26 -0.28 30.96
N MET A 42 3.29 -0.99 30.38
CA MET A 42 2.81 -0.69 29.02
C MET A 42 2.14 0.68 28.96
N SER A 43 1.41 1.07 30.00
CA SER A 43 0.72 2.36 30.07
C SER A 43 1.68 3.55 30.18
N ASN A 44 2.89 3.35 30.69
CA ASN A 44 3.92 4.40 30.73
C ASN A 44 4.59 4.64 29.37
N LEU A 45 4.28 3.82 28.36
CA LEU A 45 4.89 3.87 27.02
C LEU A 45 6.42 3.80 27.11
N ASP A 46 6.95 2.97 27.99
CA ASP A 46 8.39 2.79 28.17
C ASP A 46 8.90 1.55 27.42
N VAL A 47 10.22 1.53 27.20
CA VAL A 47 10.94 0.41 26.59
C VAL A 47 11.67 -0.35 27.69
N SER A 48 11.58 -1.68 27.69
CA SER A 48 12.11 -2.51 28.78
C SER A 48 13.62 -2.35 28.96
N HIS A 49 14.35 -2.20 27.85
CA HIS A 49 15.75 -1.81 27.83
C HIS A 49 16.12 -1.25 26.45
N VAL A 50 17.18 -0.42 26.38
CA VAL A 50 17.65 0.25 25.15
C VAL A 50 17.93 -0.71 23.99
N GLY A 51 18.23 -1.98 24.30
CA GLY A 51 18.50 -3.01 23.29
C GLY A 51 17.28 -3.51 22.50
N VAL A 52 16.05 -3.27 22.97
CA VAL A 52 14.81 -3.70 22.31
C VAL A 52 14.44 -2.82 21.13
N ALA A 53 14.77 -1.53 21.19
CA ALA A 53 14.45 -0.60 20.12
C ALA A 53 15.35 -0.88 18.91
N ARG A 54 14.79 -1.55 17.91
CA ARG A 54 15.47 -1.97 16.70
C ARG A 54 14.64 -1.64 15.48
N ALA A 55 15.29 -1.13 14.44
CA ALA A 55 14.66 -0.79 13.17
C ALA A 55 15.27 -1.61 12.05
N ILE A 56 14.47 -1.93 11.03
CA ILE A 56 14.97 -2.42 9.75
C ILE A 56 14.92 -1.28 8.73
N PRO A 57 15.82 -1.23 7.74
CA PRO A 57 15.67 -0.29 6.65
C PRO A 57 14.49 -0.71 5.76
N THR A 58 13.77 0.26 5.20
CA THR A 58 12.59 0.01 4.35
C THR A 58 12.86 -1.00 3.22
N TYR A 59 14.02 -0.93 2.58
CA TYR A 59 14.36 -1.87 1.51
C TYR A 59 14.42 -3.33 1.99
N ALA A 60 14.81 -3.59 3.24
CA ALA A 60 14.88 -4.94 3.78
C ALA A 60 13.48 -5.55 3.94
N ALA A 61 12.49 -4.74 4.35
CA ALA A 61 11.10 -5.19 4.43
C ALA A 61 10.49 -5.50 3.05
N LEU A 62 10.92 -4.78 2.01
CA LEU A 62 10.44 -4.96 0.64
C LEU A 62 11.29 -5.94 -0.20
N GLN A 63 12.43 -6.37 0.31
CA GLN A 63 13.34 -7.30 -0.38
C GLN A 63 12.64 -8.63 -0.68
N GLY A 64 12.98 -9.20 -1.84
CA GLY A 64 12.37 -10.45 -2.30
C GLY A 64 10.87 -10.31 -2.55
N ILE A 65 10.44 -9.13 -3.03
CA ILE A 65 9.02 -8.82 -3.29
C ILE A 65 8.20 -8.98 -1.99
N GLY A 66 8.61 -8.24 -0.97
CA GLY A 66 7.95 -8.23 0.34
C GLY A 66 8.02 -9.58 1.07
N SER A 67 9.17 -10.26 1.00
CA SER A 67 9.37 -11.56 1.69
C SER A 67 9.03 -11.50 3.18
N ALA A 68 9.24 -10.36 3.84
CA ALA A 68 8.84 -10.10 5.22
C ALA A 68 7.34 -10.34 5.48
N PHE A 69 6.49 -10.04 4.50
CA PHE A 69 5.04 -10.25 4.59
C PHE A 69 4.60 -11.64 4.11
N ARG A 70 5.38 -12.31 3.26
CA ARG A 70 5.00 -13.59 2.63
C ARG A 70 5.47 -14.82 3.41
N ASN A 71 6.75 -14.84 3.76
CA ASN A 71 7.42 -16.05 4.26
C ASN A 71 7.86 -15.90 5.73
N GLN A 72 7.76 -14.69 6.30
CA GLN A 72 8.15 -14.40 7.68
C GLN A 72 9.53 -15.00 8.05
N GLU A 73 10.56 -14.76 7.24
CA GLU A 73 11.96 -15.09 7.59
C GLU A 73 12.47 -14.13 8.68
N THR A 74 11.81 -14.19 9.84
CA THR A 74 11.90 -13.25 10.96
C THR A 74 13.31 -13.20 11.55
N GLU A 75 14.02 -14.33 11.59
CA GLU A 75 15.41 -14.38 12.08
C GLU A 75 16.38 -13.62 11.16
N LEU A 76 16.26 -13.76 9.84
CA LEU A 76 17.11 -13.04 8.89
C LEU A 76 16.83 -11.54 8.96
N LEU A 77 15.55 -11.16 8.96
CA LEU A 77 15.12 -9.77 9.09
C LEU A 77 15.57 -9.15 10.42
N TYR A 78 15.50 -9.92 11.51
CA TYR A 78 15.99 -9.50 12.81
C TYR A 78 17.49 -9.27 12.83
N ARG A 79 18.28 -10.10 12.14
CA ARG A 79 19.73 -9.86 11.99
C ARG A 79 20.04 -8.60 11.20
N MET A 80 19.18 -8.22 10.25
CA MET A 80 19.30 -6.97 9.50
C MET A 80 18.85 -5.74 10.28
N SER A 81 18.10 -5.94 11.37
CA SER A 81 17.67 -4.82 12.22
C SER A 81 18.85 -4.22 12.99
N VAL A 82 18.81 -2.92 13.23
CA VAL A 82 19.85 -2.16 13.94
C VAL A 82 19.22 -1.46 15.13
N ARG A 83 19.94 -1.37 16.25
CA ARG A 83 19.49 -0.61 17.42
C ARG A 83 19.31 0.86 17.07
N THR A 84 18.23 1.46 17.53
CA THR A 84 17.92 2.87 17.23
C THR A 84 17.22 3.53 18.41
N ASP A 85 17.44 4.83 18.55
CA ASP A 85 16.76 5.66 19.55
C ASP A 85 15.48 6.30 18.99
N GLU A 86 15.25 6.18 17.67
CA GLU A 86 14.11 6.76 16.97
C GLU A 86 13.76 5.95 15.70
N PHE A 87 12.48 5.90 15.33
CA PHE A 87 12.00 5.35 14.06
C PHE A 87 11.49 6.45 13.13
N ASP A 88 11.81 6.38 11.85
CA ASP A 88 11.24 7.28 10.86
C ASP A 88 9.73 6.98 10.66
N GLU A 89 9.35 5.70 10.73
CA GLU A 89 7.95 5.27 10.57
C GLU A 89 7.67 3.92 11.25
N PHE A 90 6.50 3.79 11.87
CA PHE A 90 5.96 2.53 12.38
C PHE A 90 4.96 1.94 11.39
N TRP A 91 5.13 0.69 10.98
CA TRP A 91 4.19 0.04 10.05
C TRP A 91 3.19 -0.82 10.81
N SER A 92 1.95 -0.33 10.92
CA SER A 92 0.84 -1.08 11.50
C SER A 92 -0.04 -1.69 10.43
N HIS A 93 -0.36 -2.98 10.59
CA HIS A 93 -1.16 -3.73 9.62
C HIS A 93 -1.77 -5.00 10.22
N SER A 94 -2.80 -5.54 9.56
CA SER A 94 -3.34 -6.86 9.88
C SER A 94 -2.63 -7.97 9.11
N TRP A 95 -2.38 -9.09 9.79
CA TRP A 95 -1.81 -10.31 9.22
C TRP A 95 -2.87 -11.28 8.65
N GLN A 96 -4.16 -10.99 8.77
CA GLN A 96 -5.23 -11.94 8.43
C GLN A 96 -5.47 -12.09 6.93
N LEU A 97 -5.35 -11.00 6.16
CA LEU A 97 -5.57 -11.02 4.72
C LEU A 97 -4.28 -11.20 3.94
N SER A 98 -4.45 -11.54 2.66
CA SER A 98 -3.33 -11.73 1.73
C SER A 98 -2.31 -10.56 1.81
N PRO A 99 -1.00 -10.87 1.74
CA PRO A 99 0.04 -9.85 1.86
C PRO A 99 0.20 -9.02 0.59
N TRP A 100 -0.28 -9.50 -0.57
CA TRP A 100 0.00 -8.89 -1.87
C TRP A 100 -0.47 -7.43 -2.01
N PRO A 101 -1.72 -7.07 -1.66
CA PRO A 101 -2.15 -5.67 -1.71
C PRO A 101 -1.26 -4.76 -0.84
N LYS A 102 -0.86 -5.24 0.34
CA LYS A 102 0.06 -4.51 1.24
C LYS A 102 1.42 -4.28 0.60
N ILE A 103 2.01 -5.33 0.03
CA ILE A 103 3.31 -5.27 -0.64
C ILE A 103 3.26 -4.31 -1.82
N ILE A 104 2.27 -4.43 -2.71
CA ILE A 104 2.12 -3.56 -3.88
C ILE A 104 1.91 -2.10 -3.43
N CYS A 105 1.07 -1.87 -2.42
CA CYS A 105 0.85 -0.55 -1.84
C CYS A 105 2.17 0.06 -1.33
N LEU A 106 2.93 -0.70 -0.54
CA LEU A 106 4.22 -0.24 -0.02
C LEU A 106 5.26 0.03 -1.12
N LEU A 107 5.32 -0.80 -2.18
CA LEU A 107 6.22 -0.57 -3.31
C LEU A 107 5.93 0.79 -3.97
N PHE A 108 4.66 1.10 -4.25
CA PHE A 108 4.31 2.40 -4.82
C PHE A 108 4.55 3.55 -3.84
N LEU A 109 4.20 3.41 -2.57
CA LEU A 109 4.38 4.46 -1.56
C LEU A 109 5.85 4.78 -1.28
N LYS A 110 6.73 3.77 -1.28
CA LYS A 110 8.13 3.93 -0.86
C LYS A 110 9.10 4.08 -2.03
N ASN A 111 8.86 3.36 -3.13
CA ASN A 111 9.75 3.31 -4.28
C ASN A 111 9.16 3.97 -5.54
N GLY A 112 7.85 4.22 -5.60
CA GLY A 112 7.16 4.70 -6.80
C GLY A 112 7.70 6.01 -7.36
N LEU A 113 8.01 6.99 -6.50
CA LEU A 113 8.58 8.27 -6.95
C LEU A 113 9.96 8.08 -7.60
N ALA A 114 10.84 7.29 -6.98
CA ALA A 114 12.16 6.99 -7.54
C ALA A 114 12.03 6.21 -8.85
N ALA A 115 11.12 5.25 -8.92
CA ALA A 115 10.84 4.47 -10.12
C ALA A 115 10.38 5.37 -11.27
N GLY A 116 9.44 6.29 -11.03
CA GLY A 116 8.97 7.22 -12.06
C GLY A 116 10.03 8.23 -12.51
N LEU A 117 10.81 8.81 -11.58
CA LEU A 117 11.86 9.76 -11.95
C LEU A 117 12.96 9.11 -12.79
N THR A 118 13.46 7.95 -12.35
CA THR A 118 14.53 7.22 -13.06
C THR A 118 14.07 6.69 -14.41
N SER A 119 12.84 6.17 -14.51
CA SER A 119 12.27 5.72 -15.78
C SER A 119 12.03 6.86 -16.77
N ASN A 120 11.57 8.02 -16.29
CA ASN A 120 11.41 9.21 -17.15
C ASN A 120 12.76 9.72 -17.67
N VAL A 121 13.82 9.70 -16.86
CA VAL A 121 15.18 10.02 -17.31
C VAL A 121 15.69 9.00 -18.35
N ALA A 122 15.46 7.70 -18.11
CA ALA A 122 15.84 6.66 -19.06
C ALA A 122 15.08 6.79 -20.39
N ALA A 123 13.79 7.08 -20.34
CA ALA A 123 12.95 7.31 -21.51
C ALA A 123 13.41 8.56 -22.29
N LEU A 124 13.70 9.66 -21.60
CA LEU A 124 14.23 10.88 -22.23
C LEU A 124 15.59 10.63 -22.89
N THR A 125 16.45 9.84 -22.25
CA THR A 125 17.74 9.45 -22.81
C THR A 125 17.54 8.64 -24.10
N GLY A 126 16.60 7.68 -24.09
CA GLY A 126 16.21 6.93 -25.29
C GLY A 126 15.72 7.83 -26.42
N CYS A 127 14.88 8.81 -26.11
CA CYS A 127 14.39 9.83 -27.05
C CYS A 127 15.56 10.63 -27.65
N ILE A 128 16.43 11.19 -26.82
CA ILE A 128 17.58 12.02 -27.26
C ILE A 128 18.53 11.22 -28.16
N LEU A 129 18.90 10.00 -27.75
CA LEU A 129 19.81 9.17 -28.54
C LEU A 129 19.18 8.74 -29.88
N SER A 130 17.86 8.51 -29.91
CA SER A 130 17.14 8.21 -31.15
C SER A 130 17.05 9.44 -32.06
N TYR A 131 16.81 10.63 -31.50
CA TYR A 131 16.80 11.90 -32.23
C TYR A 131 18.12 12.17 -32.95
N PHE A 132 19.26 11.90 -32.31
CA PHE A 132 20.59 12.06 -32.91
C PHE A 132 21.02 10.90 -33.81
N GLY A 133 20.16 9.90 -34.04
CA GLY A 133 20.47 8.73 -34.89
C GLY A 133 21.53 7.79 -34.29
N VAL A 134 21.78 7.87 -32.98
CA VAL A 134 22.69 6.95 -32.27
C VAL A 134 22.02 5.59 -32.09
N LEU A 135 20.73 5.59 -31.78
CA LEU A 135 19.93 4.37 -31.66
C LEU A 135 19.26 4.04 -33.00
N PRO A 136 19.24 2.77 -33.41
CA PRO A 136 18.66 2.37 -34.68
C PRO A 136 17.12 2.41 -34.62
N VAL A 137 16.50 2.56 -35.79
CA VAL A 137 15.07 2.28 -35.96
C VAL A 137 14.79 0.84 -35.53
N VAL A 138 13.76 0.62 -34.72
CA VAL A 138 13.39 -0.74 -34.25
C VAL A 138 12.56 -1.46 -35.30
N PHE A 139 11.58 -0.78 -35.87
CA PHE A 139 10.75 -1.29 -36.96
C PHE A 139 10.51 -0.21 -38.02
N GLY A 140 10.50 -0.61 -39.30
CA GLY A 140 10.12 0.26 -40.41
C GLY A 140 11.11 0.24 -41.57
N ASP A 141 10.57 0.20 -42.78
CA ASP A 141 11.31 0.34 -44.04
C ASP A 141 11.02 1.73 -44.65
N SER A 142 11.66 2.06 -45.78
CA SER A 142 11.61 3.37 -46.45
C SER A 142 10.19 3.88 -46.81
N THR A 143 9.16 3.04 -46.74
CA THR A 143 7.77 3.34 -47.13
C THR A 143 6.83 3.56 -45.94
N ALA A 144 7.26 3.26 -44.71
CA ALA A 144 6.45 3.38 -43.50
C ALA A 144 7.05 4.39 -42.52
N MET A 145 6.25 4.86 -41.55
CA MET A 145 6.75 5.68 -40.45
C MET A 145 7.77 4.85 -39.64
N PRO A 146 9.02 5.32 -39.45
CA PRO A 146 9.99 4.61 -38.64
C PRO A 146 9.52 4.57 -37.18
N CYS A 147 9.61 3.42 -36.54
CA CYS A 147 9.19 3.22 -35.16
C CYS A 147 10.43 3.13 -34.25
N TYR A 148 10.64 4.18 -33.47
CA TYR A 148 11.61 4.19 -32.37
C TYR A 148 10.86 3.77 -31.11
N LEU A 149 11.28 2.70 -30.43
CA LEU A 149 10.65 2.21 -29.19
C LEU A 149 11.56 2.42 -27.97
N TRP A 150 12.62 3.21 -28.11
CA TRP A 150 13.68 3.28 -27.12
C TRP A 150 13.29 4.06 -25.89
N SER A 151 12.37 5.03 -26.00
CA SER A 151 11.84 5.75 -24.83
C SER A 151 10.97 4.82 -24.00
N GLN A 152 10.09 4.04 -24.65
CA GLN A 152 9.27 3.01 -23.99
C GLN A 152 10.12 1.92 -23.34
N LEU A 153 11.07 1.35 -24.08
CA LEU A 153 11.95 0.31 -23.58
C LEU A 153 12.81 0.82 -22.43
N GLY A 154 13.41 2.00 -22.56
CA GLY A 154 14.17 2.64 -21.48
C GLY A 154 13.32 2.88 -20.23
N GLY A 155 12.12 3.42 -20.42
CA GLY A 155 11.16 3.66 -19.34
C GLY A 155 10.77 2.37 -18.60
N ILE A 156 10.32 1.33 -19.32
CA ILE A 156 9.83 0.09 -18.71
C ILE A 156 10.94 -0.74 -18.08
N LEU A 157 12.11 -0.82 -18.74
CA LEU A 157 13.28 -1.56 -18.25
C LEU A 157 13.92 -0.88 -17.04
N CYS A 158 13.68 0.42 -16.83
CA CYS A 158 14.11 1.11 -15.62
C CYS A 158 13.03 1.09 -14.52
N PHE A 159 11.76 1.25 -14.88
CA PHE A 159 10.66 1.43 -13.93
C PHE A 159 10.51 0.24 -12.97
N PHE A 160 10.33 -0.97 -13.48
CA PHE A 160 10.08 -2.14 -12.62
C PHE A 160 11.30 -2.54 -11.77
N PRO A 161 12.54 -2.58 -12.32
CA PRO A 161 13.70 -2.84 -11.49
C PRO A 161 13.88 -1.80 -10.39
N VAL A 162 13.67 -0.52 -10.66
CA VAL A 162 13.74 0.51 -9.61
C VAL A 162 12.58 0.33 -8.61
N LEU A 163 11.34 0.13 -9.07
CA LEU A 163 10.21 -0.10 -8.18
C LEU A 163 10.47 -1.27 -7.21
N LEU A 164 11.06 -2.36 -7.69
CA LEU A 164 11.29 -3.59 -6.93
C LEU A 164 12.59 -3.58 -6.11
N LEU A 165 13.64 -2.89 -6.58
CA LEU A 165 15.00 -3.00 -6.03
C LEU A 165 15.53 -1.69 -5.45
N TRP A 166 14.75 -0.60 -5.47
CA TRP A 166 15.17 0.67 -4.87
C TRP A 166 15.47 0.51 -3.39
N ARG A 167 16.67 0.94 -2.99
CA ARG A 167 17.16 0.80 -1.63
C ARG A 167 16.84 2.03 -0.79
N ARG A 168 15.58 2.12 -0.33
CA ARG A 168 15.17 3.14 0.62
C ARG A 168 15.67 2.81 2.04
N HIS A 169 16.39 3.75 2.66
CA HIS A 169 17.09 3.55 3.93
C HIS A 169 16.34 4.05 5.18
N ASP A 170 15.11 4.57 5.04
CA ASP A 170 14.30 4.98 6.19
C ASP A 170 14.19 3.83 7.20
N ARG A 171 14.44 4.15 8.48
CA ARG A 171 14.41 3.24 9.61
C ARG A 171 12.97 3.01 10.02
N ILE A 172 12.45 1.84 9.69
CA ILE A 172 11.08 1.48 10.00
C ILE A 172 11.02 0.48 11.15
N PHE A 173 9.92 0.55 11.90
CA PHE A 173 9.52 -0.53 12.78
C PHE A 173 8.52 -1.45 12.08
N LEU A 174 8.85 -2.73 12.02
CA LEU A 174 7.97 -3.82 11.57
C LEU A 174 8.13 -4.98 12.55
N ASP A 175 7.05 -5.40 13.20
CA ASP A 175 7.00 -6.44 14.23
C ASP A 175 7.77 -7.73 13.84
N ALA A 176 7.61 -8.20 12.61
CA ALA A 176 8.26 -9.40 12.09
C ALA A 176 9.79 -9.30 12.00
N GLY A 177 10.34 -8.10 11.80
CA GLY A 177 11.79 -7.89 11.64
C GLY A 177 12.47 -7.19 12.82
N CYS A 178 11.72 -6.49 13.66
CA CYS A 178 12.29 -5.68 14.74
C CYS A 178 12.22 -6.37 16.10
N ILE A 179 11.31 -7.34 16.28
CA ILE A 179 11.19 -8.16 17.48
C ILE A 179 11.86 -9.51 17.21
N ASN A 180 12.67 -9.98 18.17
CA ASN A 180 13.26 -11.31 18.09
C ASN A 180 12.17 -12.37 18.32
N GLN A 181 11.71 -13.00 17.22
CA GLN A 181 10.67 -14.03 17.26
C GLN A 181 11.21 -15.41 17.69
N SER A 182 12.53 -15.59 17.71
CA SER A 182 13.21 -16.88 17.95
C SER A 182 13.18 -17.33 19.40
N THR A 183 13.06 -16.39 20.35
CA THR A 183 12.98 -16.74 21.79
C THR A 183 11.73 -16.16 22.46
N PRO A 184 10.97 -16.96 23.24
CA PRO A 184 9.76 -16.47 23.92
C PRO A 184 9.99 -15.27 24.84
N LYS A 185 11.17 -15.21 25.49
CA LYS A 185 11.56 -14.10 26.37
C LYS A 185 11.76 -12.81 25.59
N ALA A 186 12.54 -12.82 24.51
CA ALA A 186 12.79 -11.62 23.72
C ALA A 186 11.53 -11.16 22.96
N LYS A 187 10.70 -12.11 22.50
CA LYS A 187 9.38 -11.80 21.92
C LYS A 187 8.50 -11.07 22.94
N THR A 188 8.43 -11.60 24.17
CA THR A 188 7.70 -10.98 25.29
C THR A 188 8.22 -9.58 25.60
N GLU A 189 9.53 -9.39 25.69
CA GLU A 189 10.16 -8.08 25.95
C GLU A 189 9.86 -7.06 24.85
N GLY A 190 9.89 -7.49 23.58
CA GLY A 190 9.50 -6.67 22.43
C GLY A 190 8.06 -6.20 22.52
N ILE A 191 7.13 -7.13 22.76
CA ILE A 191 5.69 -6.84 22.88
C ILE A 191 5.40 -5.92 24.06
N ARG A 192 6.01 -6.17 25.22
CA ARG A 192 5.88 -5.31 26.41
C ARG A 192 6.35 -3.88 26.13
N SER A 193 7.35 -3.73 25.26
CA SER A 193 7.92 -2.43 24.90
C SER A 193 7.17 -1.74 23.76
N MET A 194 6.08 -2.32 23.23
CA MET A 194 5.38 -1.81 22.03
C MET A 194 4.92 -0.35 22.20
N GLY A 195 4.37 0.01 23.37
CA GLY A 195 3.98 1.39 23.65
C GLY A 195 5.15 2.38 23.55
N GLY A 196 6.31 2.00 24.07
CA GLY A 196 7.53 2.82 23.95
C GLY A 196 8.10 2.87 22.55
N LEU A 197 8.01 1.78 21.79
CA LEU A 197 8.43 1.74 20.38
C LEU A 197 7.57 2.68 19.51
N LEU A 198 6.26 2.75 19.79
CA LEU A 198 5.35 3.70 19.15
C LEU A 198 5.68 5.15 19.53
N ARG A 199 5.97 5.42 20.81
CA ARG A 199 6.42 6.74 21.28
C ARG A 199 7.71 7.20 20.59
N MET A 200 8.63 6.27 20.31
CA MET A 200 9.89 6.54 19.61
C MET A 200 9.73 6.71 18.09
N SER A 201 8.57 6.42 17.52
CA SER A 201 8.34 6.55 16.08
C SER A 201 7.99 8.00 15.75
N ARG A 202 8.44 8.55 14.62
CA ARG A 202 8.02 9.88 14.17
C ARG A 202 6.64 9.88 13.54
N ARG A 203 6.34 8.84 12.77
CA ARG A 203 5.09 8.66 12.03
C ARG A 203 4.60 7.22 12.16
N MET A 204 3.31 7.01 11.93
CA MET A 204 2.70 5.69 11.83
C MET A 204 2.07 5.55 10.45
N LEU A 205 2.46 4.52 9.71
CA LEU A 205 1.78 4.11 8.49
C LEU A 205 0.81 2.98 8.84
N VAL A 206 -0.48 3.23 8.66
CA VAL A 206 -1.55 2.25 8.84
C VAL A 206 -1.94 1.70 7.46
N LEU A 207 -1.57 0.45 7.20
CA LEU A 207 -2.02 -0.28 6.02
C LEU A 207 -3.40 -0.88 6.31
N TRP A 208 -4.42 -0.07 6.04
CA TRP A 208 -5.79 -0.41 6.40
C TRP A 208 -6.39 -1.41 5.42
N ASP A 209 -6.84 -2.53 5.97
CA ASP A 209 -7.69 -3.48 5.28
C ASP A 209 -8.95 -3.75 6.10
N VAL A 210 -9.87 -4.53 5.54
CA VAL A 210 -11.17 -4.79 6.15
C VAL A 210 -11.09 -5.51 7.50
N THR A 211 -9.93 -6.04 7.88
CA THR A 211 -9.70 -6.73 9.16
C THR A 211 -8.94 -5.89 10.18
N TYR A 212 -8.50 -4.67 9.83
CA TYR A 212 -7.60 -3.88 10.67
C TYR A 212 -8.23 -3.55 12.03
N VAL A 213 -9.45 -2.99 12.05
CA VAL A 213 -10.17 -2.65 13.29
C VAL A 213 -10.62 -3.88 14.08
N GLU A 214 -10.72 -5.02 13.41
CA GLU A 214 -11.05 -6.28 14.07
C GLU A 214 -9.88 -6.82 14.89
N ARG A 215 -8.68 -6.23 14.83
CA ARG A 215 -7.54 -6.71 15.62
C ARG A 215 -7.30 -5.80 16.83
N LEU A 216 -7.45 -6.38 18.02
CA LEU A 216 -7.23 -5.69 19.29
C LEU A 216 -5.84 -5.03 19.36
N TRP A 217 -4.79 -5.73 18.93
CA TRP A 217 -3.43 -5.21 18.95
C TRP A 217 -3.19 -4.05 17.97
N CYS A 218 -3.82 -4.06 16.79
CA CYS A 218 -3.76 -2.92 15.86
C CYS A 218 -4.44 -1.68 16.47
N MET A 219 -5.54 -1.88 17.20
CA MET A 219 -6.21 -0.80 17.92
C MET A 219 -5.40 -0.29 19.12
N PHE A 220 -4.73 -1.19 19.84
CA PHE A 220 -3.76 -0.82 20.88
C PHE A 220 -2.62 0.02 20.30
N GLU A 221 -2.06 -0.36 19.16
CA GLU A 221 -1.00 0.41 18.51
C GLU A 221 -1.46 1.82 18.15
N LEU A 222 -2.67 1.94 17.59
CA LEU A 222 -3.26 3.24 17.27
C LEU A 222 -3.49 4.09 18.54
N ALA A 223 -4.04 3.48 19.59
CA ALA A 223 -4.29 4.13 20.88
C ALA A 223 -3.00 4.62 21.55
N ALA A 224 -1.98 3.76 21.58
CA ALA A 224 -0.68 4.09 22.16
C ALA A 224 0.03 5.20 21.37
N PHE A 225 -0.03 5.14 20.03
CA PHE A 225 0.51 6.20 19.18
C PHE A 225 -0.20 7.54 19.44
N MET A 226 -1.54 7.55 19.45
CA MET A 226 -2.33 8.74 19.78
C MET A 226 -1.95 9.32 21.13
N LYS A 227 -1.86 8.47 22.16
CA LYS A 227 -1.49 8.90 23.51
C LYS A 227 -0.07 9.49 23.57
N SER A 228 0.84 8.95 22.78
CA SER A 228 2.23 9.43 22.73
C SER A 228 2.36 10.86 22.17
N ARG A 229 1.33 11.40 21.51
CA ARG A 229 1.33 12.75 20.94
C ARG A 229 0.67 13.76 21.87
N SER A 230 1.44 14.77 22.28
CA SER A 230 0.91 15.90 23.06
C SER A 230 0.00 16.82 22.25
N GLN A 231 0.24 16.93 20.94
CA GLN A 231 -0.59 17.66 19.97
C GLN A 231 -0.62 16.85 18.67
N PRO A 232 -1.63 15.98 18.47
CA PRO A 232 -1.62 15.04 17.36
C PRO A 232 -1.88 15.78 16.04
N ASN A 233 -0.86 15.85 15.18
CA ASN A 233 -1.04 16.31 13.80
C ASN A 233 -1.60 15.15 12.96
N THR A 234 -2.50 15.43 12.04
CA THR A 234 -3.07 14.42 11.13
C THR A 234 -2.03 13.85 10.17
N ASP A 235 -0.93 14.56 9.93
CA ASP A 235 0.22 14.06 9.16
C ASP A 235 1.05 13.00 9.91
N ASP A 236 0.87 12.84 11.22
CA ASP A 236 1.64 11.88 12.02
C ASP A 236 1.15 10.44 11.82
N VAL A 237 -0.11 10.23 11.42
CA VAL A 237 -0.68 8.92 11.11
C VAL A 237 -1.15 8.87 9.68
N VAL A 238 -0.40 8.19 8.83
CA VAL A 238 -0.72 8.02 7.42
C VAL A 238 -1.57 6.77 7.23
N ILE A 239 -2.85 6.92 6.87
CA ILE A 239 -3.76 5.79 6.65
C ILE A 239 -3.88 5.51 5.16
N ARG A 240 -3.57 4.28 4.73
CA ARG A 240 -3.60 3.89 3.31
C ARG A 240 -4.38 2.58 3.13
N PRO A 241 -5.49 2.59 2.37
CA PRO A 241 -6.15 1.37 1.96
C PRO A 241 -5.17 0.49 1.19
N THR A 242 -5.13 -0.79 1.52
CA THR A 242 -4.17 -1.73 0.91
C THR A 242 -4.35 -1.90 -0.60
N LEU A 243 -5.54 -1.61 -1.15
CA LEU A 243 -5.82 -1.66 -2.59
C LEU A 243 -5.27 -0.46 -3.38
N LEU A 244 -4.76 0.59 -2.73
CA LEU A 244 -4.22 1.77 -3.41
C LEU A 244 -3.11 1.41 -4.41
N GLY A 245 -2.19 0.54 -4.01
CA GLY A 245 -1.11 0.08 -4.89
C GLY A 245 -1.62 -0.73 -6.08
N SER A 246 -2.65 -1.56 -5.88
CA SER A 246 -3.27 -2.32 -6.96
C SER A 246 -3.91 -1.40 -8.00
N CYS A 247 -4.60 -0.34 -7.57
CA CYS A 247 -5.13 0.69 -8.47
C CYS A 247 -4.00 1.42 -9.23
N ALA A 248 -2.92 1.80 -8.55
CA ALA A 248 -1.78 2.44 -9.19
C ALA A 248 -1.16 1.54 -10.29
N LEU A 249 -1.02 0.25 -9.99
CA LEU A 249 -0.50 -0.74 -10.94
C LEU A 249 -1.42 -0.91 -12.15
N THR A 250 -2.74 -1.03 -11.94
CA THR A 250 -3.68 -1.20 -13.06
C THR A 250 -3.77 0.03 -13.94
N ILE A 251 -3.68 1.25 -13.39
CA ILE A 251 -3.56 2.47 -14.20
C ILE A 251 -2.30 2.42 -15.04
N PHE A 252 -1.14 2.16 -14.42
CA PHE A 252 0.14 2.13 -15.13
C PHE A 252 0.13 1.13 -16.28
N VAL A 253 -0.35 -0.10 -16.02
CA VAL A 253 -0.48 -1.13 -17.05
C VAL A 253 -1.49 -0.72 -18.13
N SER A 254 -2.61 -0.10 -17.76
CA SER A 254 -3.62 0.34 -18.73
C SER A 254 -3.08 1.43 -19.66
N PHE A 255 -2.37 2.43 -19.14
CA PHE A 255 -1.70 3.44 -19.96
C PHE A 255 -0.65 2.80 -20.87
N TYR A 256 0.18 1.91 -20.32
CA TYR A 256 1.20 1.24 -21.11
C TYR A 256 0.60 0.43 -22.26
N VAL A 257 -0.42 -0.39 -21.99
CA VAL A 257 -1.09 -1.21 -23.01
C VAL A 257 -1.78 -0.34 -24.06
N LEU A 258 -2.53 0.69 -23.65
CA LEU A 258 -3.23 1.58 -24.58
C LEU A 258 -2.24 2.30 -25.51
N MET A 259 -1.12 2.78 -24.95
CA MET A 259 -0.12 3.51 -25.72
C MET A 259 0.74 2.60 -26.60
N LEU A 260 0.98 1.35 -26.17
CA LEU A 260 1.60 0.33 -26.99
C LEU A 260 0.72 0.00 -28.20
N VAL A 261 -0.60 -0.17 -28.00
CA VAL A 261 -1.55 -0.40 -29.10
C VAL A 261 -1.55 0.78 -30.07
N LEU A 262 -1.57 2.02 -29.57
CA LEU A 262 -1.47 3.21 -30.41
C LEU A 262 -0.17 3.20 -31.24
N SER A 263 0.98 2.93 -30.61
CA SER A 263 2.29 2.84 -31.28
C SER A 263 2.29 1.80 -32.40
N VAL A 264 1.74 0.62 -32.15
CA VAL A 264 1.65 -0.47 -33.12
C VAL A 264 0.74 -0.11 -34.29
N LEU A 265 -0.41 0.50 -34.03
CA LEU A 265 -1.35 0.93 -35.08
C LEU A 265 -0.74 2.02 -35.97
N THR A 266 -0.06 2.99 -35.37
CA THR A 266 0.67 4.03 -36.12
C THR A 266 1.78 3.41 -36.97
N PHE A 267 2.53 2.44 -36.43
CA PHE A 267 3.56 1.73 -37.17
C PHE A 267 3.03 1.03 -38.43
N PHE A 268 1.90 0.32 -38.31
CA PHE A 268 1.25 -0.33 -39.46
C PHE A 268 0.52 0.65 -40.38
N ASN A 269 0.67 1.96 -40.16
CA ASN A 269 0.02 3.02 -40.92
C ASN A 269 -1.52 2.84 -41.01
N VAL A 270 -2.09 2.19 -39.99
CA VAL A 270 -3.53 2.06 -39.84
C VAL A 270 -4.07 3.46 -39.56
N LYS A 271 -5.07 3.89 -40.33
CA LYS A 271 -5.65 5.24 -40.22
C LYS A 271 -7.16 5.16 -40.12
N GLY A 272 -7.77 6.25 -39.66
CA GLY A 272 -9.21 6.42 -39.64
C GLY A 272 -9.89 5.48 -38.63
N ILE A 273 -10.97 4.84 -39.07
CA ILE A 273 -11.91 4.14 -38.17
C ILE A 273 -11.30 2.91 -37.49
N GLU A 274 -10.37 2.22 -38.14
CA GLU A 274 -9.74 1.00 -37.59
C GLU A 274 -8.92 1.30 -36.33
N VAL A 275 -8.17 2.42 -36.33
CA VAL A 275 -7.44 2.90 -35.14
C VAL A 275 -8.41 3.20 -34.00
N VAL A 276 -9.48 3.92 -34.32
CA VAL A 276 -10.49 4.30 -33.34
C VAL A 276 -11.14 3.05 -32.73
N LEU A 277 -11.51 2.06 -33.54
CA LEU A 277 -12.11 0.81 -33.07
C LEU A 277 -11.12 -0.01 -32.22
N ALA A 278 -9.88 -0.18 -32.68
CA ALA A 278 -8.87 -0.93 -31.94
C ALA A 278 -8.55 -0.28 -30.58
N CYS A 279 -8.31 1.04 -30.55
CA CYS A 279 -8.10 1.80 -29.33
C CYS A 279 -9.35 1.79 -28.43
N SER A 280 -10.55 1.85 -29.00
CA SER A 280 -11.81 1.77 -28.23
C SER A 280 -12.00 0.39 -27.59
N CYS A 281 -11.82 -0.70 -28.34
CA CYS A 281 -11.93 -2.05 -27.80
C CYS A 281 -10.85 -2.32 -26.73
N CYS A 282 -9.61 -1.91 -26.98
CA CYS A 282 -8.51 -2.05 -26.03
C CYS A 282 -8.77 -1.23 -24.76
N SER A 283 -9.12 0.06 -24.92
CA SER A 283 -9.46 0.93 -23.79
C SER A 283 -10.64 0.37 -22.98
N MET A 284 -11.71 -0.12 -23.63
CA MET A 284 -12.81 -0.77 -22.91
C MET A 284 -12.34 -1.94 -22.06
N LEU A 285 -11.47 -2.81 -22.58
CA LEU A 285 -10.96 -3.96 -21.84
C LEU A 285 -10.09 -3.54 -20.64
N VAL A 286 -9.08 -2.69 -20.86
CA VAL A 286 -8.15 -2.29 -19.78
C VAL A 286 -8.84 -1.38 -18.76
N MET A 287 -9.76 -0.52 -19.20
CA MET A 287 -10.55 0.33 -18.32
C MET A 287 -11.58 -0.47 -17.54
N TYR A 288 -12.14 -1.56 -18.10
CA TYR A 288 -13.00 -2.47 -17.34
C TYR A 288 -12.23 -3.14 -16.19
N CYS A 289 -11.05 -3.70 -16.46
CA CYS A 289 -10.19 -4.28 -15.41
C CYS A 289 -9.81 -3.24 -14.35
N THR A 290 -9.42 -2.04 -14.78
CA THR A 290 -9.12 -0.93 -13.88
C THR A 290 -10.35 -0.57 -13.04
N ALA A 291 -11.51 -0.35 -13.66
CA ALA A 291 -12.76 -0.04 -12.97
C ALA A 291 -13.15 -1.11 -11.95
N ALA A 292 -12.93 -2.39 -12.24
CA ALA A 292 -13.20 -3.49 -11.30
C ALA A 292 -12.34 -3.38 -10.02
N VAL A 293 -11.03 -3.13 -10.17
CA VAL A 293 -10.13 -2.92 -9.02
C VAL A 293 -10.50 -1.65 -8.25
N TYR A 294 -10.88 -0.59 -8.97
CA TYR A 294 -11.34 0.66 -8.37
C TYR A 294 -12.62 0.49 -7.56
N ARG A 295 -13.60 -0.28 -8.06
CA ARG A 295 -14.81 -0.60 -7.30
C ARG A 295 -14.46 -1.30 -5.99
N GLY A 296 -13.53 -2.26 -6.02
CA GLY A 296 -13.02 -2.90 -4.79
C GLY A 296 -12.34 -1.92 -3.84
N TYR A 297 -11.55 -0.99 -4.38
CA TYR A 297 -10.92 0.08 -3.59
C TYR A 297 -11.96 1.00 -2.94
N PHE A 298 -12.95 1.49 -3.70
CA PHE A 298 -14.02 2.35 -3.17
C PHE A 298 -14.85 1.63 -2.12
N HIS A 299 -15.18 0.36 -2.35
CA HIS A 299 -15.85 -0.47 -1.35
C HIS A 299 -15.00 -0.60 -0.08
N SER A 300 -13.69 -0.81 -0.20
CA SER A 300 -12.78 -0.83 0.95
C SER A 300 -12.72 0.51 1.70
N VAL A 301 -12.80 1.64 1.00
CA VAL A 301 -12.85 2.98 1.60
C VAL A 301 -14.17 3.24 2.31
N GLN A 302 -15.29 2.84 1.71
CA GLN A 302 -16.62 2.91 2.33
C GLN A 302 -16.68 2.06 3.60
N LEU A 303 -16.22 0.81 3.51
CA LEU A 303 -16.18 -0.09 4.67
C LEU A 303 -15.26 0.45 5.76
N LEU A 304 -14.15 1.09 5.41
CA LEU A 304 -13.30 1.78 6.38
C LEU A 304 -14.05 2.90 7.11
N HIS A 305 -14.78 3.75 6.39
CA HIS A 305 -15.61 4.79 6.99
C HIS A 305 -16.69 4.19 7.92
N GLU A 306 -17.37 3.14 7.49
CA GLU A 306 -18.40 2.45 8.29
C GLU A 306 -17.80 1.79 9.54
N GLN A 307 -16.66 1.12 9.38
CA GLN A 307 -15.92 0.49 10.47
C GLN A 307 -15.45 1.50 11.50
N LEU A 308 -14.99 2.67 11.04
CA LEU A 308 -14.54 3.73 11.92
C LEU A 308 -15.71 4.43 12.61
N ALA A 309 -16.83 4.65 11.92
CA ALA A 309 -18.03 5.26 12.50
C ALA A 309 -18.70 4.38 13.56
N ASN A 310 -18.64 3.04 13.38
CA ASN A 310 -19.22 2.07 14.30
C ASN A 310 -18.14 1.37 15.16
N PHE A 311 -16.93 1.92 15.21
CA PHE A 311 -15.82 1.27 15.90
C PHE A 311 -16.11 1.18 17.39
N ARG A 312 -15.98 -0.04 17.94
CA ARG A 312 -15.96 -0.29 19.39
C ARG A 312 -14.79 -1.19 19.74
N LEU A 313 -14.05 -0.84 20.80
CA LEU A 313 -12.90 -1.61 21.25
C LEU A 313 -13.33 -3.02 21.71
N ALA A 314 -14.50 -3.12 22.34
CA ALA A 314 -15.09 -4.38 22.77
C ALA A 314 -15.28 -5.39 21.62
N ASP A 315 -15.57 -4.93 20.41
CA ASP A 315 -15.83 -5.77 19.24
C ASP A 315 -14.55 -6.26 18.54
N SER A 316 -13.40 -5.66 18.84
CA SER A 316 -12.10 -6.10 18.31
C SER A 316 -11.76 -7.51 18.79
N LYS A 317 -11.15 -8.35 17.95
CA LYS A 317 -10.82 -9.75 18.22
C LYS A 317 -9.39 -9.89 18.77
N CYS A 318 -9.23 -10.82 19.71
CA CYS A 318 -7.97 -11.21 20.35
C CYS A 318 -7.78 -12.72 20.24
N TYR A 319 -6.58 -13.17 19.87
CA TYR A 319 -6.28 -14.61 19.79
C TYR A 319 -6.54 -15.30 21.12
N CYS A 320 -6.08 -14.71 22.23
CA CYS A 320 -6.24 -15.31 23.55
C CYS A 320 -7.70 -15.61 23.89
N CYS A 321 -8.63 -14.77 23.43
CA CYS A 321 -10.05 -14.91 23.68
C CYS A 321 -10.66 -16.00 22.78
N SER A 322 -10.25 -16.01 21.50
CA SER A 322 -10.68 -17.02 20.52
C SER A 322 -10.13 -18.41 20.81
N SER A 323 -8.98 -18.53 21.48
CA SER A 323 -8.39 -19.80 21.90
C SER A 323 -8.83 -20.26 23.30
N GLY A 324 -9.80 -19.58 23.92
CA GLY A 324 -10.29 -19.92 25.26
C GLY A 324 -9.24 -19.73 26.37
N HIS A 325 -8.32 -18.78 26.19
CA HIS A 325 -7.20 -18.49 27.10
C HIS A 325 -6.24 -19.66 27.28
N VAL A 326 -6.08 -20.48 26.25
CA VAL A 326 -5.11 -21.58 26.21
C VAL A 326 -4.13 -21.37 25.05
N SER A 327 -2.85 -21.59 25.29
CA SER A 327 -1.80 -21.61 24.26
C SER A 327 -1.87 -22.87 23.41
N SER A 328 -1.15 -22.89 22.28
CA SER A 328 -0.95 -24.10 21.48
C SER A 328 -0.29 -25.25 22.25
N SER A 329 0.43 -24.96 23.34
CA SER A 329 1.03 -25.95 24.23
C SER A 329 0.10 -26.41 25.36
N GLY A 330 -1.17 -25.99 25.35
CA GLY A 330 -2.15 -26.32 26.40
C GLY A 330 -1.98 -25.55 27.71
N ARG A 331 -1.14 -24.51 27.75
CA ARG A 331 -0.91 -23.71 28.97
C ARG A 331 -1.88 -22.54 29.04
N PRO A 332 -2.32 -22.13 30.25
CA PRO A 332 -3.10 -20.91 30.39
C PRO A 332 -2.28 -19.68 29.97
N ILE A 333 -2.93 -18.75 29.29
CA ILE A 333 -2.35 -17.48 28.86
C ILE A 333 -3.17 -16.32 29.41
N MET A 334 -2.49 -15.19 29.64
CA MET A 334 -3.17 -13.97 30.06
C MET A 334 -4.10 -13.44 28.96
N CYS A 335 -5.19 -12.81 29.38
CA CYS A 335 -6.11 -12.15 28.45
C CYS A 335 -5.53 -10.81 27.98
N ASP A 336 -5.18 -10.73 26.70
CA ASP A 336 -4.73 -9.50 26.03
C ASP A 336 -5.80 -8.40 26.09
N ARG A 337 -7.09 -8.74 25.96
CA ARG A 337 -8.19 -7.76 26.01
C ARG A 337 -8.17 -6.99 27.31
N GLU A 338 -8.08 -7.68 28.44
CA GLU A 338 -8.06 -7.02 29.73
C GLU A 338 -6.81 -6.13 29.90
N ILE A 339 -5.66 -6.54 29.37
CA ILE A 339 -4.43 -5.72 29.39
C ILE A 339 -4.63 -4.45 28.56
N VAL A 340 -5.11 -4.59 27.31
CA VAL A 340 -5.31 -3.49 26.37
C VAL A 340 -6.37 -2.52 26.88
N THR A 341 -7.55 -3.02 27.30
CA THR A 341 -8.62 -2.19 27.89
C THR A 341 -8.11 -1.40 29.09
N GLN A 342 -7.33 -2.01 30.00
CA GLN A 342 -6.80 -1.28 31.15
C GLN A 342 -5.76 -0.22 30.75
N CYS A 343 -4.92 -0.50 29.75
CA CYS A 343 -3.99 0.51 29.21
C CYS A 343 -4.76 1.68 28.59
N VAL A 344 -5.78 1.39 27.78
CA VAL A 344 -6.65 2.40 27.15
C VAL A 344 -7.35 3.23 28.22
N GLY A 345 -7.93 2.61 29.24
CA GLY A 345 -8.54 3.31 30.37
C GLY A 345 -7.57 4.23 31.10
N LYS A 346 -6.30 3.83 31.29
CA LYS A 346 -5.29 4.73 31.87
C LYS A 346 -4.92 5.91 30.96
N TRP A 347 -4.98 5.73 29.65
CA TRP A 347 -4.57 6.74 28.69
C TRP A 347 -5.65 7.77 28.40
N PHE A 348 -6.89 7.31 28.28
CA PHE A 348 -8.05 8.06 27.82
C PHE A 348 -9.14 8.19 28.89
N GLY A 349 -8.99 7.57 30.07
CA GLY A 349 -10.01 7.52 31.12
C GLY A 349 -10.88 6.27 31.04
N ASP A 350 -11.48 6.01 29.88
CA ASP A 350 -12.32 4.85 29.60
C ASP A 350 -12.26 4.45 28.12
N GLU A 351 -12.95 3.36 27.75
CA GLU A 351 -13.03 2.89 26.36
C GLU A 351 -13.79 3.87 25.46
N GLU A 352 -14.84 4.52 25.97
CA GLU A 352 -15.71 5.42 25.20
C GLU A 352 -14.97 6.70 24.76
N GLN A 353 -14.11 7.25 25.62
CA GLN A 353 -13.27 8.41 25.30
C GLN A 353 -12.21 8.07 24.26
N PHE A 354 -11.66 6.85 24.30
CA PHE A 354 -10.78 6.38 23.24
C PHE A 354 -11.53 6.18 21.92
N GLU A 355 -12.70 5.56 21.94
CA GLU A 355 -13.56 5.38 20.76
C GLU A 355 -13.92 6.74 20.14
N ALA A 356 -14.35 7.72 20.95
CA ALA A 356 -14.63 9.07 20.49
C ALA A 356 -13.39 9.78 19.91
N ALA A 357 -12.22 9.60 20.53
CA ALA A 357 -10.97 10.13 20.01
C ALA A 357 -10.60 9.47 18.67
N ALA A 358 -10.79 8.15 18.54
CA ALA A 358 -10.56 7.43 17.29
C ALA A 358 -11.53 7.91 16.20
N HIS A 359 -12.83 7.97 16.49
CA HIS A 359 -13.87 8.43 15.58
C HIS A 359 -13.63 9.86 15.07
N THR A 360 -13.05 10.74 15.89
CA THR A 360 -12.78 12.12 15.49
C THR A 360 -11.43 12.25 14.79
N TRP A 361 -10.35 11.85 15.45
CA TRP A 361 -9.00 12.10 14.96
C TRP A 361 -8.63 11.21 13.77
N VAL A 362 -8.90 9.90 13.85
CA VAL A 362 -8.58 8.96 12.77
C VAL A 362 -9.45 9.27 11.56
N SER A 363 -10.73 9.63 11.75
CA SER A 363 -11.60 10.03 10.64
C SER A 363 -11.15 11.33 10.00
N LYS A 364 -10.67 12.28 10.81
CA LYS A 364 -10.12 13.54 10.31
C LYS A 364 -8.83 13.28 9.51
N ALA A 365 -7.90 12.50 10.05
CA ALA A 365 -6.67 12.11 9.35
C ALA A 365 -6.98 11.38 8.05
N PHE A 366 -7.93 10.44 8.08
CA PHE A 366 -8.42 9.75 6.90
C PHE A 366 -8.99 10.72 5.86
N SER A 367 -9.92 11.59 6.27
CA SER A 367 -10.61 12.52 5.37
C SER A 367 -9.67 13.58 4.80
N GLU A 368 -8.67 14.04 5.54
CA GLU A 368 -7.69 15.01 5.04
C GLU A 368 -6.70 14.35 4.06
N GLN A 369 -6.31 13.10 4.30
CA GLN A 369 -5.32 12.42 3.48
C GLN A 369 -5.88 11.78 2.21
N LEU A 370 -7.12 11.27 2.28
CA LEU A 370 -7.78 10.58 1.18
C LEU A 370 -8.88 11.41 0.52
N GLY A 371 -9.25 12.55 1.12
CA GLY A 371 -10.42 13.41 0.83
C GLY A 371 -10.91 13.49 -0.62
N MET A 372 -10.93 14.69 -1.21
CA MET A 372 -11.39 14.84 -2.61
C MET A 372 -10.41 14.23 -3.63
N HIS A 373 -9.19 13.90 -3.20
CA HIS A 373 -8.10 13.48 -4.07
C HIS A 373 -7.58 12.10 -3.64
N MET A 374 -8.12 11.06 -4.26
CA MET A 374 -7.81 9.67 -3.98
C MET A 374 -6.32 9.29 -4.13
N PHE A 375 -5.62 9.99 -5.03
CA PHE A 375 -4.21 9.78 -5.33
C PHE A 375 -3.46 11.09 -5.17
N PRO A 376 -2.30 11.09 -4.52
CA PRO A 376 -1.45 12.27 -4.54
C PRO A 376 -0.97 12.53 -5.99
N LEU A 377 -0.87 13.80 -6.38
CA LEU A 377 -0.52 14.20 -7.74
C LEU A 377 0.74 13.50 -8.27
N TRP A 378 1.78 13.39 -7.43
CA TRP A 378 3.02 12.72 -7.82
C TRP A 378 2.78 11.26 -8.25
N LEU A 379 1.86 10.54 -7.60
CA LEU A 379 1.56 9.16 -7.94
C LEU A 379 0.81 9.10 -9.28
N LEU A 380 -0.09 10.05 -9.56
CA LEU A 380 -0.75 10.17 -10.86
C LEU A 380 0.25 10.42 -12.00
N LEU A 381 1.23 11.28 -11.78
CA LEU A 381 2.30 11.53 -12.75
C LEU A 381 3.16 10.27 -12.99
N VAL A 382 3.49 9.55 -11.92
CA VAL A 382 4.24 8.28 -12.02
C VAL A 382 3.45 7.24 -12.83
N VAL A 383 2.19 6.99 -12.49
CA VAL A 383 1.40 5.93 -13.15
C VAL A 383 1.01 6.28 -14.59
N SER A 384 0.96 7.56 -14.95
CA SER A 384 0.69 8.02 -16.32
C SER A 384 1.95 8.22 -17.17
N SER A 385 3.15 7.99 -16.62
CA SER A 385 4.42 8.16 -17.35
C SER A 385 4.52 7.38 -18.68
N PRO A 386 3.92 6.19 -18.87
CA PRO A 386 3.92 5.52 -20.18
C PRO A 386 3.37 6.36 -21.34
N PHE A 387 2.41 7.26 -21.08
CA PHE A 387 1.91 8.21 -22.09
C PHE A 387 3.03 9.10 -22.62
N LEU A 388 3.89 9.59 -21.73
CA LEU A 388 5.01 10.47 -22.07
C LEU A 388 6.04 9.72 -22.92
N TRP A 389 6.36 8.47 -22.54
CA TRP A 389 7.37 7.66 -23.23
C TRP A 389 7.00 7.41 -24.69
N VAL A 390 5.74 7.05 -24.93
CA VAL A 390 5.21 6.82 -26.29
C VAL A 390 5.18 8.11 -27.09
N SER A 391 4.78 9.22 -26.46
CA SER A 391 4.75 10.51 -27.13
C SER A 391 6.13 10.96 -27.59
N TRP A 392 7.17 10.69 -26.81
CA TRP A 392 8.55 10.97 -27.20
C TRP A 392 9.04 10.08 -28.35
N ASP A 393 8.72 8.79 -28.32
CA ASP A 393 8.98 7.87 -29.44
C ASP A 393 8.29 8.34 -30.74
N MET A 394 7.05 8.83 -30.64
CA MET A 394 6.30 9.44 -31.75
C MET A 394 6.96 10.72 -32.25
N ALA A 395 7.42 11.60 -31.36
CA ALA A 395 8.12 12.82 -31.73
C ALA A 395 9.39 12.53 -32.55
N VAL A 396 10.18 11.53 -32.15
CA VAL A 396 11.37 11.12 -32.91
C VAL A 396 10.99 10.52 -34.27
N SER A 397 9.92 9.74 -34.31
CA SER A 397 9.41 9.13 -35.55
C SER A 397 9.03 10.19 -36.59
N HIS A 398 8.26 11.21 -36.19
CA HIS A 398 7.93 12.35 -37.05
C HIS A 398 9.17 13.17 -37.43
N HIS A 399 10.12 13.36 -36.51
CA HIS A 399 11.37 14.05 -36.80
C HIS A 399 12.17 13.34 -37.91
N ALA A 400 12.25 12.01 -37.85
CA ALA A 400 13.01 11.21 -38.81
C ALA A 400 12.48 11.31 -40.25
N ILE A 401 11.18 11.59 -40.44
CA ILE A 401 10.57 11.81 -41.76
C ILE A 401 10.55 13.29 -42.19
N GLY A 402 11.14 14.19 -41.38
CA GLY A 402 11.22 15.62 -41.65
C GLY A 402 9.99 16.43 -41.22
N ASP A 403 9.02 15.82 -40.55
CA ASP A 403 7.79 16.46 -40.09
C ASP A 403 8.01 17.15 -38.73
N ARG A 404 8.52 18.40 -38.79
CA ARG A 404 8.91 19.16 -37.60
C ARG A 404 7.73 19.65 -36.78
N GLU A 405 6.59 19.92 -37.41
CA GLU A 405 5.41 20.45 -36.71
C GLU A 405 4.84 19.38 -35.79
N ASP A 406 4.59 18.18 -36.31
CA ASP A 406 4.08 17.06 -35.51
C ASP A 406 5.12 16.59 -34.49
N ALA A 407 6.42 16.55 -34.84
CA ALA A 407 7.47 16.22 -33.89
C ALA A 407 7.46 17.15 -32.67
N ASN A 408 7.37 18.47 -32.90
CA ASN A 408 7.30 19.46 -31.82
C ASN A 408 6.01 19.33 -31.02
N PHE A 409 4.88 19.08 -31.69
CA PHE A 409 3.59 18.84 -31.02
C PHE A 409 3.69 17.65 -30.07
N TRP A 410 4.14 16.48 -30.54
CA TRP A 410 4.28 15.28 -29.72
C TRP A 410 5.27 15.46 -28.58
N PHE A 411 6.35 16.22 -28.77
CA PHE A 411 7.32 16.47 -27.70
C PHE A 411 6.81 17.44 -26.62
N ILE A 412 6.29 18.60 -27.02
CA ILE A 412 5.92 19.68 -26.09
C ILE A 412 4.51 19.45 -25.51
N ALA A 413 3.54 19.13 -26.37
CA ALA A 413 2.16 18.98 -25.94
C ALA A 413 2.01 17.79 -24.99
N SER A 414 2.75 16.70 -25.20
CA SER A 414 2.70 15.54 -24.31
C SER A 414 3.14 15.86 -22.89
N VAL A 415 4.13 16.72 -22.69
CA VAL A 415 4.51 17.20 -21.34
C VAL A 415 3.36 17.98 -20.71
N GLY A 416 2.70 18.86 -21.48
CA GLY A 416 1.52 19.60 -21.01
C GLY A 416 0.34 18.69 -20.66
N TYR A 417 0.06 17.69 -21.50
CA TYR A 417 -0.97 16.70 -21.25
C TYR A 417 -0.64 15.85 -20.02
N TRP A 418 0.61 15.41 -19.86
CA TRP A 418 1.04 14.58 -18.73
C TRP A 418 1.00 15.35 -17.40
N LEU A 419 1.44 16.60 -17.37
CA LEU A 419 1.46 17.42 -16.15
C LEU A 419 0.08 17.97 -15.74
N GLY A 420 -0.79 18.27 -16.71
CA GLY A 420 -2.07 18.92 -16.48
C GLY A 420 -3.26 18.02 -16.83
N ALA A 421 -3.45 17.77 -18.12
CA ALA A 421 -4.69 17.18 -18.61
C ALA A 421 -4.95 15.77 -18.07
N VAL A 422 -3.96 14.88 -18.06
CA VAL A 422 -4.12 13.49 -17.62
C VAL A 422 -4.47 13.43 -16.13
N PRO A 423 -3.75 14.08 -15.21
CA PRO A 423 -4.18 14.18 -13.81
C PRO A 423 -5.57 14.76 -13.63
N THR A 424 -5.94 15.81 -14.39
CA THR A 424 -7.28 16.41 -14.33
C THR A 424 -8.37 15.44 -14.80
N CYS A 425 -8.14 14.73 -15.91
CA CYS A 425 -9.08 13.74 -16.44
C CYS A 425 -9.25 12.56 -15.47
N LEU A 426 -8.16 12.06 -14.88
CA LEU A 426 -8.22 11.01 -13.87
C LEU A 426 -8.96 11.48 -12.61
N ALA A 427 -8.68 12.69 -12.13
CA ALA A 427 -9.39 13.27 -11.00
C ALA A 427 -10.90 13.41 -11.27
N TRP A 428 -11.29 13.83 -12.48
CA TRP A 428 -12.69 13.88 -12.89
C TRP A 428 -13.33 12.48 -12.99
N ALA A 429 -12.62 11.51 -13.55
CA ALA A 429 -13.10 10.13 -13.63
C ALA A 429 -13.31 9.53 -12.23
N PHE A 430 -12.43 9.84 -11.29
CA PHE A 430 -12.53 9.45 -9.89
C PHE A 430 -13.73 10.09 -9.21
N TYR A 431 -13.90 11.40 -9.36
CA TYR A 431 -15.07 12.12 -8.84
C TYR A 431 -16.38 11.55 -9.40
N ALA A 432 -16.45 11.31 -10.71
CA ALA A 432 -17.62 10.72 -11.35
C ALA A 432 -17.91 9.29 -10.88
N THR A 433 -16.88 8.50 -10.60
CA THR A 433 -17.03 7.14 -10.07
C THR A 433 -17.54 7.16 -8.63
N GLN A 434 -17.01 8.05 -7.80
CA GLN A 434 -17.42 8.18 -6.39
C GLN A 434 -18.89 8.61 -6.25
N HIS A 435 -19.36 9.50 -7.12
CA HIS A 435 -20.75 9.99 -7.09
C HIS A 435 -21.74 9.12 -7.88
N GLY A 436 -21.33 7.92 -8.31
CA GLY A 436 -22.20 7.02 -9.08
C GLY A 436 -22.64 7.56 -10.44
N LEU A 437 -22.06 8.68 -10.90
CA LEU A 437 -22.37 9.29 -12.19
C LEU A 437 -22.02 8.35 -13.34
N MET A 438 -20.97 7.54 -13.20
CA MET A 438 -20.59 6.53 -14.19
C MET A 438 -21.64 5.42 -14.34
N THR A 439 -22.25 4.96 -13.24
CA THR A 439 -23.35 3.97 -13.28
C THR A 439 -24.60 4.53 -13.93
N THR A 440 -24.91 5.82 -13.69
CA THR A 440 -26.05 6.51 -14.30
C THR A 440 -25.82 6.81 -15.79
N LEU A 441 -24.60 7.20 -16.17
CA LEU A 441 -24.24 7.56 -17.55
C LEU A 441 -24.14 6.34 -18.48
N PHE A 442 -23.67 5.20 -17.97
CA PHE A 442 -23.49 3.99 -18.79
C PHE A 442 -24.66 3.00 -18.71
N GLY A 443 -25.73 3.29 -17.95
CA GLY A 443 -26.94 2.46 -17.89
C GLY A 443 -26.71 1.01 -17.41
N LEU A 444 -25.53 0.70 -16.88
CA LEU A 444 -25.19 -0.61 -16.33
C LEU A 444 -25.71 -0.69 -14.89
N GLY A 445 -27.03 -0.82 -14.76
CA GLY A 445 -27.70 -1.20 -13.53
C GLY A 445 -27.32 -2.64 -13.17
N ILE A 446 -26.17 -2.81 -12.52
CA ILE A 446 -25.90 -4.04 -11.77
C ILE A 446 -26.60 -3.86 -10.43
N SER A 447 -27.78 -4.46 -10.30
CA SER A 447 -28.49 -4.61 -9.03
C SER A 447 -27.50 -5.15 -7.99
N SER A 448 -27.29 -4.38 -6.92
CA SER A 448 -26.63 -4.85 -5.71
C SER A 448 -27.42 -6.03 -5.16
N ALA A 449 -26.85 -7.23 -5.24
CA ALA A 449 -27.25 -8.41 -4.49
C ALA A 449 -26.05 -8.89 -3.68
#